data_AF-W5SRN3-F1
#
_entry.id   AF-W5SRN3-F1
#
_cell.length_a   1.000
_cell.length_b   1.000
_cell.length_c   1.000
_cell.angle_alpha   90.00
_cell.angle_beta   90.00
_cell.angle_gamma   90.00
#
_symmetry.space_group_name_H-M   'P 1'
#
loop_
_entity.id
_entity.type
_entity.pdbx_description
1 polymer ?
#
loop_
_entity_poly.entity_id
_entity_poly.type
_entity_poly.pdbx_seq_one_letter_code
_entity_poly.pdbx_strand_id
1 'polypeptide(L)'
;MVMVMMVMGCNSGGVSGEGTEGGEGRGLSGAMMEVGRSAERAFYAFIELMADVLGFNVKLTTKKNEVGVYFNSLGAKLSKASEELEEVAKNAEMGVNKSSSSKNLIREAVNIAKGILKTLKGNLDLLGQVGDDKVVGETATNSQGTTVAEAELKKVYNALKAIVKVATDTGVKALKAGVITLSINGVDNKDGAKILATNNNPGAQDAGKAAIILTAVSGEEILDSIIKSGEGDVVLVAAAQADTSAISFAKGGSDANLAQNAAQASAVAGGIALRSLVKNGKLASGAADGSAGGK
;
A
#
# COMPACT_ATOMS: atom_id res chain seq x y z
N MET A 1 24.74 -88.80 -15.95
CA MET A 1 24.16 -88.76 -17.32
C MET A 1 23.34 -87.48 -17.36
N VAL A 2 23.65 -86.42 -18.09
CA VAL A 2 24.40 -86.20 -19.35
C VAL A 2 25.25 -84.92 -19.19
N MET A 3 26.35 -84.84 -19.95
CA MET A 3 27.22 -83.67 -20.22
C MET A 3 26.41 -82.39 -20.54
N VAL A 4 26.91 -81.17 -20.31
CA VAL A 4 27.69 -80.36 -21.29
C VAL A 4 28.66 -79.39 -20.58
N MET A 5 29.81 -79.21 -21.24
CA MET A 5 31.06 -78.54 -20.86
C MET A 5 31.20 -77.16 -21.58
N MET A 6 32.25 -76.39 -21.21
CA MET A 6 32.79 -75.11 -21.79
C MET A 6 32.24 -73.83 -21.14
N VAL A 7 32.96 -73.02 -20.34
CA VAL A 7 34.35 -72.49 -20.28
C VAL A 7 34.70 -71.46 -21.35
N MET A 8 34.80 -70.18 -20.92
CA MET A 8 35.73 -69.07 -21.27
C MET A 8 35.01 -67.77 -20.83
N GLY A 9 35.47 -66.92 -19.92
CA GLY A 9 36.82 -66.51 -19.57
C GLY A 9 37.02 -65.06 -20.04
N CYS A 10 37.11 -64.08 -19.11
CA CYS A 10 37.99 -62.90 -19.16
C CYS A 10 37.65 -61.90 -18.05
N ASN A 11 38.65 -61.60 -17.22
CA ASN A 11 38.78 -60.39 -16.42
C ASN A 11 39.70 -59.41 -17.20
N SER A 12 39.34 -58.11 -17.20
CA SER A 12 40.18 -56.90 -17.44
C SER A 12 39.62 -55.92 -18.49
N GLY A 13 39.43 -54.66 -18.05
CA GLY A 13 39.19 -53.45 -18.84
C GLY A 13 37.90 -52.73 -18.39
N GLY A 14 37.86 -51.53 -17.81
CA GLY A 14 38.78 -50.40 -17.88
C GLY A 14 38.25 -49.32 -18.85
N VAL A 15 37.45 -48.39 -18.31
CA VAL A 15 37.26 -46.95 -18.65
C VAL A 15 36.90 -46.46 -20.07
N SER A 16 35.88 -45.59 -20.07
CA SER A 16 35.72 -44.27 -20.75
C SER A 16 35.46 -44.15 -22.27
N GLY A 17 34.51 -43.27 -22.60
CA GLY A 17 34.40 -42.57 -23.89
C GLY A 17 32.97 -42.43 -24.41
N GLU A 18 32.21 -41.45 -23.94
CA GLU A 18 31.81 -40.28 -24.74
C GLU A 18 30.61 -40.51 -25.68
N GLY A 19 29.44 -40.23 -25.13
CA GLY A 19 28.19 -39.95 -25.82
C GLY A 19 27.47 -38.85 -25.06
N THR A 20 28.10 -37.68 -25.03
CA THR A 20 27.55 -36.42 -24.55
C THR A 20 26.41 -36.00 -25.48
N GLU A 21 25.21 -36.50 -25.24
CA GLU A 21 23.99 -35.85 -25.71
C GLU A 21 23.07 -35.65 -24.50
N GLY A 22 23.06 -34.41 -24.03
CA GLY A 22 22.23 -33.92 -22.94
C GLY A 22 20.76 -33.98 -23.32
N GLY A 23 20.15 -35.14 -23.12
CA GLY A 23 18.70 -35.28 -23.10
C GLY A 23 18.16 -34.62 -21.84
N GLU A 24 17.70 -33.38 -21.97
CA GLU A 24 16.81 -32.68 -21.03
C GLU A 24 15.57 -33.55 -20.76
N GLY A 25 15.71 -34.50 -19.83
CA GLY A 25 14.69 -35.48 -19.51
C GLY A 25 14.59 -35.68 -18.02
N ARG A 26 14.44 -34.58 -17.26
CA ARG A 26 14.02 -34.68 -15.87
C ARG A 26 12.58 -35.21 -15.88
N GLY A 27 12.39 -36.49 -15.58
CA GLY A 27 11.05 -37.10 -15.47
C GLY A 27 10.13 -36.33 -14.52
N LEU A 28 8.84 -36.68 -14.48
CA LEU A 28 7.78 -35.98 -13.72
C LEU A 28 8.17 -35.56 -12.29
N SER A 29 8.96 -36.39 -11.59
CA SER A 29 9.47 -36.10 -10.24
C SER A 29 10.45 -34.91 -10.20
N GLY A 30 11.26 -34.72 -11.23
CA GLY A 30 12.21 -33.60 -11.33
C GLY A 30 11.51 -32.27 -11.62
N ALA A 31 10.54 -32.28 -12.55
CA ALA A 31 9.72 -31.10 -12.85
C ALA A 31 8.89 -30.66 -11.62
N MET A 32 8.27 -31.61 -10.90
CA MET A 32 7.55 -31.29 -9.65
C MET A 32 8.46 -30.75 -8.55
N MET A 33 9.72 -31.21 -8.47
CA MET A 33 10.68 -30.68 -7.51
C MET A 33 11.08 -29.23 -7.84
N GLU A 34 11.19 -28.88 -9.12
CA GLU A 34 11.46 -27.50 -9.57
C GLU A 34 10.27 -26.56 -9.34
N VAL A 35 9.04 -27.04 -9.61
CA VAL A 35 7.80 -26.32 -9.24
C VAL A 35 7.78 -26.06 -7.73
N GLY A 36 8.07 -27.06 -6.90
CA GLY A 36 8.12 -26.90 -5.45
C GLY A 36 9.12 -25.85 -4.98
N ARG A 37 10.35 -25.88 -5.53
CA ARG A 37 11.40 -24.89 -5.20
C ARG A 37 11.04 -23.47 -5.64
N SER A 38 10.44 -23.30 -6.81
CA SER A 38 10.00 -21.99 -7.29
C SER A 38 8.80 -21.46 -6.48
N ALA A 39 7.87 -22.34 -6.10
CA ALA A 39 6.74 -21.95 -5.25
C ALA A 39 7.21 -21.50 -3.86
N GLU A 40 8.19 -22.18 -3.29
CA GLU A 40 8.83 -21.78 -2.04
C GLU A 40 9.46 -20.38 -2.12
N ARG A 41 10.18 -20.07 -3.20
CA ARG A 41 10.76 -18.73 -3.41
C ARG A 41 9.70 -17.65 -3.54
N ALA A 42 8.64 -17.89 -4.32
CA ALA A 42 7.52 -16.98 -4.43
C ALA A 42 6.85 -16.71 -3.07
N PHE A 43 6.72 -17.76 -2.24
CA PHE A 43 6.18 -17.65 -0.89
C PHE A 43 7.09 -16.81 0.04
N TYR A 44 8.41 -17.01 0.01
CA TYR A 44 9.33 -16.18 0.79
C TYR A 44 9.34 -14.72 0.34
N ALA A 45 9.26 -14.45 -0.96
CA ALA A 45 9.13 -13.08 -1.47
C ALA A 45 7.86 -12.39 -0.92
N PHE A 46 6.77 -13.15 -0.75
CA PHE A 46 5.55 -12.64 -0.14
C PHE A 46 5.69 -12.40 1.37
N ILE A 47 6.37 -13.29 2.10
CA ILE A 47 6.68 -13.07 3.53
C ILE A 47 7.54 -11.81 3.73
N GLU A 48 8.56 -11.63 2.89
CA GLU A 48 9.42 -10.43 2.90
C GLU A 48 8.59 -9.16 2.70
N LEU A 49 7.63 -9.18 1.76
CA LEU A 49 6.69 -8.08 1.56
C LEU A 49 5.82 -7.82 2.80
N MET A 50 5.25 -8.85 3.42
CA MET A 50 4.40 -8.69 4.61
C MET A 50 5.16 -8.10 5.79
N ALA A 51 6.39 -8.56 6.03
CA ALA A 51 7.23 -8.03 7.10
C ALA A 51 7.52 -6.54 6.90
N ASP A 52 7.79 -6.14 5.65
CA ASP A 52 8.07 -4.75 5.30
C ASP A 52 6.84 -3.83 5.39
N VAL A 53 5.63 -4.34 5.08
CA VAL A 53 4.37 -3.61 5.31
C VAL A 53 4.23 -3.20 6.79
N LEU A 54 4.71 -4.05 7.71
CA LEU A 54 4.69 -3.79 9.15
C LEU A 54 5.93 -3.01 9.64
N GLY A 55 6.94 -2.85 8.80
CA GLY A 55 8.27 -2.34 9.16
C GLY A 55 8.46 -0.82 9.03
N PHE A 56 7.45 -0.06 8.60
CA PHE A 56 7.62 1.39 8.43
C PHE A 56 7.62 2.13 9.77
N ASN A 57 8.78 2.62 10.19
CA ASN A 57 8.93 3.41 11.40
C ASN A 57 8.91 4.91 11.07
N VAL A 58 7.91 5.63 11.57
CA VAL A 58 7.79 7.09 11.43
C VAL A 58 8.44 7.78 12.62
N LYS A 59 9.23 8.82 12.33
CA LYS A 59 9.86 9.73 13.29
C LYS A 59 9.29 11.14 13.10
N LEU A 60 9.49 12.02 14.07
CA LEU A 60 9.11 13.44 13.96
C LEU A 60 9.77 14.14 12.76
N THR A 61 10.94 13.65 12.33
CA THR A 61 11.68 14.19 11.19
C THR A 61 11.37 13.48 9.88
N THR A 62 10.46 12.50 9.87
CA THR A 62 10.13 11.75 8.65
C THR A 62 9.56 12.68 7.61
N LYS A 63 10.15 12.67 6.43
CA LYS A 63 9.73 13.50 5.30
C LYS A 63 8.65 12.82 4.47
N LYS A 64 7.82 13.62 3.81
CA LYS A 64 6.76 13.11 2.93
C LYS A 64 7.34 12.27 1.78
N ASN A 65 8.47 12.67 1.21
CA ASN A 65 9.17 11.89 0.20
C ASN A 65 9.77 10.57 0.73
N GLU A 66 10.11 10.47 2.02
CA GLU A 66 10.54 9.21 2.65
C GLU A 66 9.38 8.21 2.73
N VAL A 67 8.15 8.70 3.00
CA VAL A 67 6.93 7.88 2.87
C VAL A 67 6.75 7.41 1.42
N GLY A 68 7.02 8.29 0.45
CA GLY A 68 7.00 7.91 -0.97
C GLY A 68 8.03 6.84 -1.34
N VAL A 69 9.27 6.98 -0.84
CA VAL A 69 10.32 5.96 -1.00
C VAL A 69 9.88 4.61 -0.44
N TYR A 70 9.19 4.63 0.72
CA TYR A 70 8.64 3.42 1.29
C TYR A 70 7.61 2.75 0.36
N PHE A 71 6.65 3.48 -0.20
CA PHE A 71 5.70 2.92 -1.17
C PHE A 71 6.39 2.35 -2.41
N ASN A 72 7.39 3.04 -2.96
CA ASN A 72 8.18 2.53 -4.09
C ASN A 72 8.90 1.22 -3.74
N SER A 73 9.42 1.09 -2.51
CA SER A 73 10.08 -0.13 -2.05
C SER A 73 9.13 -1.32 -1.98
N LEU A 74 7.87 -1.10 -1.55
CA LEU A 74 6.82 -2.11 -1.59
C LEU A 74 6.48 -2.50 -3.04
N GLY A 75 6.40 -1.52 -3.93
CA GLY A 75 6.19 -1.75 -5.37
C GLY A 75 7.30 -2.60 -6.01
N ALA A 76 8.56 -2.36 -5.64
CA ALA A 76 9.69 -3.18 -6.09
C ALA A 76 9.59 -4.64 -5.59
N LYS A 77 9.15 -4.85 -4.35
CA LYS A 77 8.92 -6.20 -3.79
C LYS A 77 7.77 -6.93 -4.49
N LEU A 78 6.68 -6.24 -4.86
CA LEU A 78 5.62 -6.82 -5.68
C LEU A 78 6.14 -7.27 -7.05
N SER A 79 7.07 -6.51 -7.65
CA SER A 79 7.74 -6.91 -8.91
C SER A 79 8.52 -8.21 -8.73
N LYS A 80 9.36 -8.29 -7.68
CA LYS A 80 10.14 -9.50 -7.35
C LYS A 80 9.23 -10.71 -7.12
N ALA A 81 8.14 -10.56 -6.36
CA ALA A 81 7.17 -11.64 -6.16
C ALA A 81 6.50 -12.08 -7.47
N SER A 82 6.20 -11.12 -8.37
CA SER A 82 5.67 -11.41 -9.71
C SER A 82 6.67 -12.16 -10.60
N GLU A 83 7.96 -11.89 -10.45
CA GLU A 83 9.04 -12.62 -11.16
C GLU A 83 9.18 -14.06 -10.63
N GLU A 84 9.16 -14.26 -9.31
CA GLU A 84 9.20 -15.61 -8.74
C GLU A 84 7.98 -16.46 -9.12
N LEU A 85 6.77 -15.86 -9.19
CA LEU A 85 5.58 -16.53 -9.70
C LEU A 85 5.70 -16.94 -11.18
N GLU A 86 6.40 -16.15 -11.99
CA GLU A 86 6.64 -16.49 -13.39
C GLU A 86 7.50 -17.75 -13.52
N GLU A 87 8.50 -17.93 -12.65
CA GLU A 87 9.32 -19.14 -12.61
C GLU A 87 8.51 -20.38 -12.21
N VAL A 88 7.54 -20.24 -11.31
CA VAL A 88 6.59 -21.32 -10.97
C VAL A 88 5.86 -21.81 -12.22
N ALA A 89 5.32 -20.88 -13.01
CA ALA A 89 4.57 -21.22 -14.20
C ALA A 89 5.45 -21.83 -15.31
N LYS A 90 6.67 -21.33 -15.52
CA LYS A 90 7.63 -21.93 -16.46
C LYS A 90 7.98 -23.36 -16.06
N ASN A 91 8.29 -23.59 -14.78
CA ASN A 91 8.64 -24.94 -14.30
C ASN A 91 7.48 -25.92 -14.41
N ALA A 92 6.25 -25.45 -14.23
CA ALA A 92 5.05 -26.26 -14.39
C ALA A 92 4.82 -26.70 -15.85
N GLU A 93 5.30 -25.94 -16.83
CA GLU A 93 5.16 -26.29 -18.26
C GLU A 93 6.13 -27.38 -18.71
N MET A 94 7.28 -27.52 -18.03
CA MET A 94 8.31 -28.50 -18.41
C MET A 94 7.91 -29.96 -18.17
N GLY A 95 6.96 -30.21 -17.26
CA GLY A 95 6.51 -31.57 -16.91
C GLY A 95 5.30 -32.10 -17.69
N VAL A 96 4.71 -31.30 -18.59
CA VAL A 96 3.45 -31.63 -19.28
C VAL A 96 3.74 -32.05 -20.73
N ASN A 97 3.31 -33.25 -21.10
CA ASN A 97 3.29 -33.65 -22.51
C ASN A 97 2.29 -32.73 -23.24
N LYS A 98 2.77 -31.96 -24.24
CA LYS A 98 2.06 -30.88 -24.95
C LYS A 98 0.72 -31.30 -25.62
N SER A 99 0.30 -32.55 -25.50
CA SER A 99 -0.86 -33.15 -26.17
C SER A 99 -2.15 -33.16 -25.35
N SER A 100 -2.13 -32.85 -24.05
CA SER A 100 -3.39 -32.78 -23.29
C SER A 100 -3.95 -31.36 -23.28
N SER A 101 -5.21 -31.26 -23.69
CA SER A 101 -6.12 -30.11 -23.71
C SER A 101 -6.34 -29.38 -22.38
N SER A 102 -5.53 -29.67 -21.36
CA SER A 102 -5.47 -28.92 -20.11
C SER A 102 -4.59 -27.70 -20.34
N LYS A 103 -5.20 -26.55 -20.62
CA LYS A 103 -4.55 -25.24 -20.42
C LYS A 103 -3.84 -25.30 -19.07
N ASN A 104 -2.55 -24.98 -19.02
CA ASN A 104 -1.79 -25.10 -17.79
C ASN A 104 -2.44 -24.21 -16.70
N LEU A 105 -3.24 -24.83 -15.82
CA LEU A 105 -4.02 -24.14 -14.80
C LEU A 105 -3.12 -23.31 -13.87
N ILE A 106 -1.88 -23.77 -13.66
CA ILE A 106 -0.87 -23.03 -12.91
C ILE A 106 -0.48 -21.74 -13.65
N ARG A 107 -0.24 -21.82 -14.97
CA ARG A 107 0.04 -20.64 -15.79
C ARG A 107 -1.11 -19.64 -15.75
N GLU A 108 -2.35 -20.11 -15.85
CA GLU A 108 -3.54 -19.26 -15.80
C GLU A 108 -3.67 -18.56 -14.43
N ALA A 109 -3.55 -19.31 -13.33
CA ALA A 109 -3.57 -18.75 -11.98
C ALA A 109 -2.44 -17.75 -11.74
N VAL A 110 -1.22 -18.07 -12.19
CA VAL A 110 -0.05 -17.17 -12.10
C VAL A 110 -0.30 -15.88 -12.88
N ASN A 111 -0.85 -15.95 -14.09
CA ASN A 111 -1.13 -14.76 -14.90
C ASN A 111 -2.14 -13.83 -14.21
N ILE A 112 -3.18 -14.38 -13.57
CA ILE A 112 -4.15 -13.61 -12.77
C ILE A 112 -3.43 -12.92 -11.60
N ALA A 113 -2.65 -13.67 -10.81
CA ALA A 113 -1.92 -13.13 -9.67
C ALA A 113 -0.96 -12.01 -10.08
N LYS A 114 -0.17 -12.21 -11.15
CA LYS A 114 0.74 -11.19 -11.69
C LYS A 114 -0.01 -9.95 -12.18
N GLY A 115 -1.21 -10.10 -12.76
CA GLY A 115 -2.06 -8.99 -13.15
C GLY A 115 -2.49 -8.11 -11.97
N ILE A 116 -2.83 -8.76 -10.84
CA ILE A 116 -3.16 -8.07 -9.57
C ILE A 116 -1.91 -7.35 -9.04
N LEU A 117 -0.77 -8.04 -8.93
CA LEU A 117 0.49 -7.46 -8.44
C LEU A 117 0.94 -6.26 -9.29
N LYS A 118 0.79 -6.33 -10.62
CA LYS A 118 1.10 -5.23 -11.54
C LYS A 118 0.22 -4.01 -11.27
N THR A 119 -1.08 -4.22 -11.04
CA THR A 119 -2.01 -3.12 -10.71
C THR A 119 -1.66 -2.49 -9.36
N LEU A 120 -1.39 -3.30 -8.34
CA LEU A 120 -0.98 -2.81 -7.02
C LEU A 120 0.34 -2.02 -7.10
N LYS A 121 1.35 -2.57 -7.79
CA LYS A 121 2.62 -1.88 -8.02
C LYS A 121 2.42 -0.52 -8.68
N GLY A 122 1.64 -0.44 -9.75
CA GLY A 122 1.40 0.84 -10.45
C GLY A 122 0.81 1.92 -9.53
N ASN A 123 -0.08 1.53 -8.62
CA ASN A 123 -0.63 2.47 -7.64
C ASN A 123 0.36 2.84 -6.53
N LEU A 124 1.19 1.90 -6.08
CA LEU A 124 2.28 2.20 -5.13
C LEU A 124 3.33 3.14 -5.74
N ASP A 125 3.68 2.96 -7.02
CA ASP A 125 4.58 3.86 -7.74
C ASP A 125 3.99 5.28 -7.84
N LEU A 126 2.66 5.42 -7.99
CA LEU A 126 1.99 6.72 -7.95
C LEU A 126 2.08 7.35 -6.55
N LEU A 127 1.77 6.60 -5.49
CA LEU A 127 1.90 7.05 -4.11
C LEU A 127 3.35 7.43 -3.76
N GLY A 128 4.32 6.80 -4.41
CA GLY A 128 5.74 7.08 -4.26
C GLY A 128 6.19 8.46 -4.72
N GLN A 129 5.35 9.20 -5.44
CA GLN A 129 5.71 10.48 -6.09
C GLN A 129 5.00 11.71 -5.49
N VAL A 130 4.07 11.51 -4.55
CA VAL A 130 3.13 12.56 -4.12
C VAL A 130 3.65 13.47 -3.00
N GLY A 131 4.73 13.05 -2.33
CA GLY A 131 5.36 13.75 -1.22
C GLY A 131 6.49 14.69 -1.65
N ASP A 132 6.79 15.69 -0.82
CA ASP A 132 7.94 16.60 -0.98
C ASP A 132 8.98 16.40 0.13
N ASP A 133 9.99 17.28 0.18
CA ASP A 133 11.09 17.21 1.14
C ASP A 133 10.73 17.70 2.56
N LYS A 134 9.47 18.09 2.80
CA LYS A 134 9.00 18.57 4.10
C LYS A 134 8.62 17.41 5.00
N VAL A 135 8.62 17.66 6.31
CA VAL A 135 8.21 16.66 7.29
C VAL A 135 6.73 16.36 7.18
N VAL A 136 6.34 15.14 7.53
CA VAL A 136 4.94 14.77 7.67
C VAL A 136 4.32 15.61 8.78
N GLY A 137 3.19 16.25 8.48
CA GLY A 137 2.54 17.17 9.43
C GLY A 137 3.23 18.54 9.53
N GLU A 138 4.03 18.93 8.53
CA GLU A 138 4.67 20.26 8.49
C GLU A 138 3.70 21.40 8.80
N THR A 139 4.14 22.30 9.68
CA THR A 139 3.49 23.55 10.04
C THR A 139 4.49 24.71 9.89
N ALA A 140 3.95 25.92 9.71
CA ALA A 140 4.68 27.16 9.98
C ALA A 140 4.27 27.69 11.35
N THR A 141 5.23 28.24 12.09
CA THR A 141 5.02 28.79 13.44
C THR A 141 3.94 29.87 13.43
N ASN A 142 2.94 29.74 14.32
CA ASN A 142 1.86 30.70 14.49
C ASN A 142 1.32 31.21 13.15
N SER A 143 0.86 30.29 12.31
CA SER A 143 0.46 30.58 10.93
C SER A 143 -0.64 29.65 10.46
N GLN A 144 -1.40 30.13 9.48
CA GLN A 144 -2.37 29.35 8.74
C GLN A 144 -1.70 28.20 7.97
N GLY A 145 -2.47 27.17 7.68
CA GLY A 145 -2.05 26.06 6.85
C GLY A 145 -1.96 26.45 5.38
N THR A 146 -1.51 25.51 4.56
CA THR A 146 -1.45 25.67 3.10
C THR A 146 -2.12 24.46 2.45
N THR A 147 -2.88 24.69 1.37
CA THR A 147 -3.51 23.60 0.62
C THR A 147 -2.49 22.68 -0.04
N VAL A 148 -2.91 21.46 -0.31
CA VAL A 148 -2.11 20.45 -1.01
C VAL A 148 -2.02 20.77 -2.51
N ALA A 149 -0.98 20.27 -3.18
CA ALA A 149 -0.89 20.33 -4.62
C ALA A 149 -2.02 19.49 -5.26
N GLU A 150 -2.90 20.12 -6.04
CA GLU A 150 -4.11 19.47 -6.56
C GLU A 150 -3.82 18.23 -7.42
N ALA A 151 -2.81 18.31 -8.29
CA ALA A 151 -2.42 17.17 -9.12
C ALA A 151 -1.96 15.97 -8.29
N GLU A 152 -1.19 16.21 -7.22
CA GLU A 152 -0.71 15.14 -6.33
C GLU A 152 -1.83 14.59 -5.44
N LEU A 153 -2.75 15.44 -4.99
CA LEU A 153 -3.95 15.00 -4.27
C LEU A 153 -4.79 14.04 -5.10
N LYS A 154 -5.00 14.35 -6.39
CA LYS A 154 -5.72 13.47 -7.33
C LYS A 154 -5.02 12.12 -7.48
N LYS A 155 -3.68 12.11 -7.59
CA LYS A 155 -2.90 10.87 -7.66
C LYS A 155 -3.08 10.03 -6.40
N VAL A 156 -2.97 10.61 -5.20
CA VAL A 156 -3.17 9.88 -3.94
C VAL A 156 -4.56 9.27 -3.87
N TYR A 157 -5.60 10.08 -4.12
CA TYR A 157 -6.97 9.62 -4.08
C TYR A 157 -7.21 8.45 -5.05
N ASN A 158 -6.81 8.61 -6.32
CA ASN A 158 -7.02 7.58 -7.33
C ASN A 158 -6.23 6.30 -7.04
N ALA A 159 -4.99 6.43 -6.56
CA ALA A 159 -4.17 5.28 -6.20
C ALA A 159 -4.75 4.49 -5.02
N LEU A 160 -5.13 5.18 -3.92
CA LEU A 160 -5.74 4.52 -2.76
C LEU A 160 -7.07 3.86 -3.12
N LYS A 161 -7.92 4.54 -3.89
CA LYS A 161 -9.20 4.00 -4.35
C LYS A 161 -9.02 2.75 -5.21
N ALA A 162 -8.05 2.76 -6.12
CA ALA A 162 -7.74 1.62 -6.97
C ALA A 162 -7.18 0.42 -6.17
N ILE A 163 -6.30 0.67 -5.19
CA ILE A 163 -5.79 -0.37 -4.30
C ILE A 163 -6.92 -1.04 -3.52
N VAL A 164 -7.80 -0.25 -2.90
CA VAL A 164 -8.94 -0.80 -2.14
C VAL A 164 -9.89 -1.56 -3.07
N LYS A 165 -10.18 -1.03 -4.27
CA LYS A 165 -11.02 -1.70 -5.25
C LYS A 165 -10.46 -3.07 -5.63
N VAL A 166 -9.17 -3.16 -5.95
CA VAL A 166 -8.51 -4.43 -6.26
C VAL A 166 -8.63 -5.40 -5.08
N ALA A 167 -8.37 -4.94 -3.86
CA ALA A 167 -8.50 -5.77 -2.67
C ALA A 167 -9.93 -6.32 -2.51
N THR A 168 -10.95 -5.47 -2.63
CA THR A 168 -12.35 -5.91 -2.51
C THR A 168 -12.79 -6.84 -3.64
N ASP A 169 -12.35 -6.58 -4.88
CA ASP A 169 -12.63 -7.45 -6.03
C ASP A 169 -11.99 -8.86 -5.83
N THR A 170 -10.91 -8.94 -5.05
CA THR A 170 -10.24 -10.20 -4.67
C THR A 170 -10.78 -10.83 -3.39
N GLY A 171 -11.87 -10.30 -2.82
CA GLY A 171 -12.55 -10.88 -1.66
C GLY A 171 -12.09 -10.38 -0.29
N VAL A 172 -11.23 -9.34 -0.23
CA VAL A 172 -10.93 -8.65 1.03
C VAL A 172 -12.18 -7.90 1.49
N LYS A 173 -12.48 -7.97 2.79
CA LYS A 173 -13.65 -7.31 3.38
C LYS A 173 -13.60 -5.79 3.12
N ALA A 174 -14.76 -5.22 2.80
CA ALA A 174 -14.92 -3.78 2.65
C ALA A 174 -14.57 -3.04 3.96
N LEU A 175 -14.05 -1.83 3.80
CA LEU A 175 -13.64 -0.97 4.91
C LEU A 175 -14.83 -0.58 5.79
N LYS A 176 -14.58 -0.48 7.11
CA LYS A 176 -15.52 0.06 8.09
C LYS A 176 -15.70 1.56 7.91
N ALA A 177 -16.95 2.00 7.82
CA ALA A 177 -17.30 3.42 7.81
C ALA A 177 -17.17 4.05 9.20
N GLY A 178 -16.56 5.24 9.26
CA GLY A 178 -16.54 6.07 10.45
C GLY A 178 -17.89 6.76 10.68
N VAL A 179 -18.40 6.72 11.91
CA VAL A 179 -19.68 7.35 12.29
C VAL A 179 -19.52 8.35 13.44
N ILE A 180 -18.32 8.45 13.99
CA ILE A 180 -18.01 9.34 15.11
C ILE A 180 -17.97 10.79 14.60
N THR A 181 -18.70 11.66 15.28
CA THR A 181 -18.67 13.13 15.07
C THR A 181 -17.56 13.80 15.88
N LEU A 182 -17.36 15.10 15.73
CA LEU A 182 -16.33 15.84 16.51
C LEU A 182 -16.68 16.05 17.99
N SER A 183 -17.90 15.69 18.42
CA SER A 183 -18.24 15.55 19.84
C SER A 183 -17.90 14.13 20.31
N ILE A 184 -16.71 13.94 20.88
CA ILE A 184 -16.16 12.64 21.27
C ILE A 184 -16.34 12.48 22.77
N ASN A 185 -17.05 11.44 23.20
CA ASN A 185 -17.36 11.17 24.61
C ASN A 185 -17.99 12.37 25.35
N GLY A 186 -18.82 13.15 24.65
CA GLY A 186 -19.47 14.35 25.20
C GLY A 186 -18.58 15.60 25.28
N VAL A 187 -17.34 15.53 24.77
CA VAL A 187 -16.41 16.65 24.70
C VAL A 187 -16.40 17.24 23.29
N ASP A 188 -16.59 18.55 23.18
CA ASP A 188 -16.52 19.28 21.91
C ASP A 188 -15.07 19.43 21.46
N ASN A 189 -14.69 18.69 20.41
CA ASN A 189 -13.37 18.74 19.79
C ASN A 189 -13.39 19.43 18.42
N LYS A 190 -14.48 20.09 18.03
CA LYS A 190 -14.64 20.60 16.65
C LYS A 190 -13.55 21.59 16.23
N ASP A 191 -13.03 22.36 17.19
CA ASP A 191 -11.95 23.30 16.91
C ASP A 191 -10.64 22.61 16.48
N GLY A 192 -10.49 21.31 16.76
CA GLY A 192 -9.39 20.51 16.20
C GLY A 192 -9.36 20.50 14.68
N ALA A 193 -10.50 20.68 14.00
CA ALA A 193 -10.52 20.80 12.54
C ALA A 193 -9.85 22.10 12.02
N LYS A 194 -9.65 23.12 12.88
CA LYS A 194 -9.00 24.38 12.49
C LYS A 194 -7.52 24.23 12.14
N ILE A 195 -6.89 23.10 12.49
CA ILE A 195 -5.52 22.82 11.98
C ILE A 195 -5.48 22.68 10.45
N LEU A 196 -6.64 22.58 9.78
CA LEU A 196 -6.79 22.56 8.33
C LEU A 196 -7.15 23.94 7.74
N ALA A 197 -7.24 24.99 8.57
CA ALA A 197 -7.55 26.34 8.14
C ALA A 197 -6.49 26.89 7.21
N THR A 198 -6.92 27.57 6.16
CA THR A 198 -6.02 28.17 5.15
C THR A 198 -6.09 29.69 5.11
N ASN A 199 -6.85 30.29 6.03
CA ASN A 199 -7.06 31.74 6.09
C ASN A 199 -6.80 32.34 7.48
N ASN A 200 -6.65 31.50 8.50
CA ASN A 200 -6.47 31.87 9.90
C ASN A 200 -5.58 30.86 10.61
N ASN A 201 -5.01 31.30 11.73
CA ASN A 201 -4.28 30.44 12.65
C ASN A 201 -5.26 29.85 13.68
N PRO A 202 -5.15 28.57 14.04
CA PRO A 202 -5.95 27.98 15.10
C PRO A 202 -5.57 28.55 16.48
N GLY A 203 -6.36 28.24 17.51
CA GLY A 203 -5.98 28.52 18.90
C GLY A 203 -4.91 27.55 19.42
N ALA A 204 -4.22 27.94 20.49
CA ALA A 204 -3.15 27.14 21.11
C ALA A 204 -3.60 25.72 21.55
N GLN A 205 -4.88 25.55 21.91
CA GLN A 205 -5.43 24.27 22.38
C GLN A 205 -5.98 23.39 21.24
N ASP A 206 -6.12 23.92 20.03
CA ASP A 206 -6.82 23.23 18.95
C ASP A 206 -6.01 22.05 18.39
N ALA A 207 -4.67 22.11 18.45
CA ALA A 207 -3.81 20.98 18.10
C ALA A 207 -4.07 19.75 19.00
N GLY A 208 -4.32 19.97 20.29
CA GLY A 208 -4.68 18.90 21.23
C GLY A 208 -6.03 18.25 20.89
N LYS A 209 -7.01 19.06 20.49
CA LYS A 209 -8.31 18.56 20.00
C LYS A 209 -8.17 17.76 18.70
N ALA A 210 -7.29 18.20 17.79
CA ALA A 210 -7.01 17.45 16.57
C ALA A 210 -6.37 16.08 16.85
N ALA A 211 -5.47 16.01 17.84
CA ALA A 211 -4.92 14.74 18.30
C ALA A 211 -6.01 13.82 18.86
N ILE A 212 -6.95 14.35 19.64
CA ILE A 212 -8.11 13.57 20.13
C ILE A 212 -8.94 13.01 18.96
N ILE A 213 -9.24 13.82 17.95
CA ILE A 213 -9.94 13.39 16.73
C ILE A 213 -9.21 12.23 16.05
N LEU A 214 -7.89 12.34 15.86
CA LEU A 214 -7.08 11.29 15.24
C LEU A 214 -7.12 9.97 16.04
N THR A 215 -7.09 10.04 17.37
CA THR A 215 -7.13 8.85 18.23
C THR A 215 -8.52 8.21 18.33
N ALA A 216 -9.57 8.92 17.94
CA ALA A 216 -10.95 8.43 18.01
C ALA A 216 -11.36 7.58 16.81
N VAL A 217 -10.56 7.53 15.75
CA VAL A 217 -10.87 6.81 14.51
C VAL A 217 -9.78 5.81 14.13
N SER A 218 -10.17 4.72 13.48
CA SER A 218 -9.21 3.75 12.98
C SER A 218 -8.63 4.16 11.62
N GLY A 219 -7.47 3.61 11.26
CA GLY A 219 -6.91 3.77 9.91
C GLY A 219 -7.84 3.26 8.80
N GLU A 220 -8.66 2.25 9.10
CA GLU A 220 -9.68 1.73 8.20
C GLU A 220 -10.79 2.77 7.93
N GLU A 221 -11.27 3.45 8.97
CA GLU A 221 -12.29 4.50 8.88
C GLU A 221 -11.75 5.76 8.17
N ILE A 222 -10.47 6.08 8.39
CA ILE A 222 -9.77 7.16 7.68
C ILE A 222 -9.67 6.84 6.18
N LEU A 223 -9.20 5.63 5.84
CA LEU A 223 -9.06 5.21 4.45
C LEU A 223 -10.41 5.15 3.74
N ASP A 224 -11.45 4.63 4.39
CA ASP A 224 -12.82 4.61 3.87
C ASP A 224 -13.31 6.02 3.53
N SER A 225 -13.11 6.97 4.44
CA SER A 225 -13.50 8.37 4.23
C SER A 225 -12.76 9.02 3.05
N ILE A 226 -11.47 8.71 2.87
CA ILE A 226 -10.69 9.20 1.73
C ILE A 226 -11.22 8.64 0.41
N ILE A 227 -11.44 7.32 0.29
CA ILE A 227 -11.83 6.72 -0.99
C ILE A 227 -13.30 6.99 -1.37
N LYS A 228 -14.15 7.32 -0.39
CA LYS A 228 -15.53 7.78 -0.58
C LYS A 228 -15.64 9.26 -0.95
N SER A 229 -14.57 10.02 -0.80
CA SER A 229 -14.50 11.39 -1.32
C SER A 229 -14.64 11.40 -2.86
N GLY A 230 -14.98 12.53 -3.43
CA GLY A 230 -15.00 12.78 -4.87
C GLY A 230 -13.70 13.44 -5.35
N GLU A 231 -13.21 13.05 -6.54
CA GLU A 231 -12.02 13.69 -7.14
C GLU A 231 -12.22 15.20 -7.36
N GLY A 232 -13.44 15.60 -7.67
CA GLY A 232 -13.86 16.99 -7.90
C GLY A 232 -14.23 17.76 -6.64
N ASP A 233 -14.12 17.16 -5.45
CA ASP A 233 -14.51 17.80 -4.20
C ASP A 233 -13.71 19.09 -3.99
N VAL A 234 -14.39 20.14 -3.56
CA VAL A 234 -13.84 21.49 -3.51
C VAL A 234 -13.44 21.88 -2.08
N VAL A 235 -12.72 23.00 -1.96
CA VAL A 235 -12.46 23.66 -0.68
C VAL A 235 -13.77 23.99 0.05
N LEU A 236 -13.78 23.95 1.39
CA LEU A 236 -14.99 24.26 2.15
C LEU A 236 -15.29 25.76 2.10
N VAL A 237 -16.37 26.11 1.39
CA VAL A 237 -16.94 27.47 1.33
C VAL A 237 -18.15 27.66 2.25
N ALA A 238 -18.63 26.59 2.88
CA ALA A 238 -19.73 26.60 3.84
C ALA A 238 -19.40 25.71 5.06
N ALA A 239 -20.23 25.79 6.10
CA ALA A 239 -20.13 24.97 7.31
C ALA A 239 -20.17 23.47 6.98
N ALA A 240 -19.12 22.75 7.39
CA ALA A 240 -19.01 21.30 7.24
C ALA A 240 -20.22 20.58 7.86
N GLN A 241 -20.67 19.56 7.15
CA GLN A 241 -21.79 18.69 7.49
C GLN A 241 -21.31 17.24 7.63
N ALA A 242 -22.23 16.33 7.97
CA ALA A 242 -21.92 14.92 8.16
C ALA A 242 -21.39 14.22 6.90
N ASP A 243 -21.71 14.72 5.71
CA ASP A 243 -21.29 14.20 4.41
C ASP A 243 -20.09 14.95 3.80
N THR A 244 -19.51 15.92 4.53
CA THR A 244 -18.32 16.64 4.06
C THR A 244 -17.13 15.70 3.96
N SER A 245 -16.47 15.71 2.79
CA SER A 245 -15.47 14.71 2.45
C SER A 245 -14.07 15.01 3.01
N ALA A 246 -13.26 13.97 3.11
CA ALA A 246 -11.86 14.10 3.51
C ALA A 246 -11.05 14.95 2.51
N ILE A 247 -11.35 14.89 1.21
CA ILE A 247 -10.69 15.74 0.20
C ILE A 247 -11.03 17.22 0.40
N SER A 248 -12.29 17.54 0.71
CA SER A 248 -12.68 18.92 1.04
C SER A 248 -11.91 19.42 2.26
N PHE A 249 -11.82 18.64 3.34
CA PHE A 249 -10.98 18.95 4.50
C PHE A 249 -9.49 19.11 4.14
N ALA A 250 -8.97 18.26 3.25
CA ALA A 250 -7.60 18.34 2.73
C ALA A 250 -7.35 19.56 1.83
N LYS A 251 -8.40 20.20 1.30
CA LYS A 251 -8.30 21.48 0.58
C LYS A 251 -8.42 22.68 1.53
N GLY A 252 -9.14 22.52 2.65
CA GLY A 252 -9.19 23.48 3.76
C GLY A 252 -10.44 24.35 3.71
N GLY A 253 -10.36 25.51 4.35
CA GLY A 253 -11.47 26.45 4.49
C GLY A 253 -11.20 27.46 5.59
N SER A 254 -12.26 28.16 6.00
CA SER A 254 -12.24 29.04 7.17
C SER A 254 -12.52 28.27 8.47
N ASP A 255 -12.17 28.85 9.62
CA ASP A 255 -12.48 28.29 10.93
C ASP A 255 -13.97 27.98 11.09
N ALA A 256 -14.83 28.91 10.66
CA ALA A 256 -16.29 28.75 10.72
C ALA A 256 -16.78 27.62 9.80
N ASN A 257 -16.08 27.34 8.70
CA ASN A 257 -16.44 26.26 7.80
C ASN A 257 -15.97 24.91 8.31
N LEU A 258 -14.78 24.86 8.94
CA LEU A 258 -14.14 23.62 9.38
C LEU A 258 -14.66 23.14 10.74
N ALA A 259 -14.82 24.04 11.72
CA ALA A 259 -15.04 23.71 13.11
C ALA A 259 -16.52 23.44 13.42
N GLN A 260 -17.06 22.34 12.86
CA GLN A 260 -18.46 21.97 12.99
C GLN A 260 -18.64 20.62 13.66
N ASN A 261 -19.47 20.56 14.71
CA ASN A 261 -19.77 19.32 15.42
C ASN A 261 -20.42 18.24 14.53
N ALA A 262 -21.13 18.66 13.48
CA ALA A 262 -21.78 17.74 12.54
C ALA A 262 -20.78 16.96 11.67
N ALA A 263 -19.55 17.45 11.51
CA ALA A 263 -18.54 16.79 10.69
C ALA A 263 -18.12 15.43 11.28
N GLN A 264 -17.78 14.49 10.41
CA GLN A 264 -17.25 13.20 10.81
C GLN A 264 -15.77 13.31 11.18
N ALA A 265 -15.39 12.68 12.30
CA ALA A 265 -14.01 12.60 12.76
C ALA A 265 -13.10 11.90 11.73
N SER A 266 -13.60 10.88 11.04
CA SER A 266 -12.86 10.16 9.99
C SER A 266 -12.56 11.06 8.78
N ALA A 267 -13.49 11.94 8.40
CA ALA A 267 -13.28 12.90 7.31
C ALA A 267 -12.25 13.98 7.68
N VAL A 268 -12.32 14.51 8.91
CA VAL A 268 -11.30 15.45 9.41
C VAL A 268 -9.93 14.78 9.48
N ALA A 269 -9.85 13.58 10.05
CA ALA A 269 -8.61 12.80 10.13
C ALA A 269 -8.04 12.45 8.74
N GLY A 270 -8.90 12.10 7.78
CA GLY A 270 -8.51 11.90 6.38
C GLY A 270 -7.98 13.19 5.74
N GLY A 271 -8.61 14.33 6.01
CA GLY A 271 -8.12 15.63 5.61
C GLY A 271 -6.74 15.96 6.18
N ILE A 272 -6.51 15.68 7.46
CA ILE A 272 -5.21 15.83 8.14
C ILE A 272 -4.17 14.92 7.51
N ALA A 273 -4.49 13.65 7.28
CA ALA A 273 -3.57 12.70 6.66
C ALA A 273 -3.15 13.14 5.25
N LEU A 274 -4.12 13.50 4.40
CA LEU A 274 -3.86 13.99 3.06
C LEU A 274 -3.02 15.28 3.08
N ARG A 275 -3.33 16.23 3.97
CA ARG A 275 -2.54 17.46 4.15
C ARG A 275 -1.10 17.17 4.58
N SER A 276 -0.94 16.19 5.44
CA SER A 276 0.34 15.82 6.05
C SER A 276 1.25 15.03 5.11
N LEU A 277 0.68 14.31 4.13
CA LEU A 277 1.42 13.43 3.22
C LEU A 277 1.60 14.01 1.81
N VAL A 278 0.66 14.82 1.34
CA VAL A 278 0.70 15.36 -0.02
C VAL A 278 1.56 16.61 -0.07
N LYS A 279 2.29 16.76 -1.18
CA LYS A 279 3.11 17.92 -1.52
C LYS A 279 2.38 19.25 -1.29
N ASN A 280 3.12 20.27 -0.84
CA ASN A 280 2.68 21.61 -0.46
C ASN A 280 1.74 21.70 0.74
N GLY A 281 1.10 20.59 1.16
CA GLY A 281 0.20 20.59 2.29
C GLY A 281 0.91 20.99 3.59
N LYS A 282 0.32 21.93 4.33
CA LYS A 282 0.76 22.31 5.67
C LYS A 282 -0.42 22.39 6.59
N LEU A 283 -0.24 21.92 7.82
CA LEU A 283 -1.18 22.15 8.90
C LEU A 283 -0.97 23.56 9.46
N ALA A 284 -2.03 24.14 10.01
CA ALA A 284 -1.98 25.42 10.69
C ALA A 284 -1.49 25.23 12.15
N SER A 285 -0.83 26.25 12.69
CA SER A 285 -0.33 26.27 14.07
C SER A 285 -0.76 27.56 14.78
N GLY A 286 -1.13 27.43 16.05
CA GLY A 286 -1.72 28.50 16.84
C GLY A 286 -0.78 29.17 17.84
N ALA A 287 0.49 28.73 17.91
CA ALA A 287 1.44 29.25 18.87
C ALA A 287 2.88 29.20 18.35
N ALA A 288 3.80 29.77 19.14
CA ALA A 288 5.23 29.67 18.91
C ALA A 288 5.75 28.23 19.13
N ASP A 289 6.86 27.89 18.49
CA ASP A 289 7.52 26.59 18.61
C ASP A 289 7.77 26.23 20.08
N GLY A 290 7.53 24.96 20.44
CA GLY A 290 7.69 24.48 21.81
C GLY A 290 6.59 24.92 22.80
N SER A 291 5.58 25.66 22.36
CA SER A 291 4.37 25.98 23.14
C SER A 291 3.20 25.06 22.77
N ALA A 292 2.16 25.01 23.61
CA ALA A 292 0.93 24.31 23.26
C ALA A 292 0.34 24.87 21.94
N GLY A 293 0.16 24.00 20.94
CA GLY A 293 -0.31 24.40 19.60
C GLY A 293 0.77 24.97 18.68
N GLY A 294 2.03 25.00 19.12
CA GLY A 294 3.20 25.32 18.31
C GLY A 294 3.64 24.16 17.42
N LYS A 295 4.64 24.42 16.57
CA LYS A 295 5.38 23.40 15.83
C LYS A 295 6.20 22.51 16.77
#